data_AF-A0A1R3GLX4-F1
#
_entry.id   AF-A0A1R3GLX4-F1
#
_cell.length_a   1.000
_cell.length_b   1.000
_cell.length_c   1.000
_cell.angle_alpha   90.00
_cell.angle_beta   90.00
_cell.angle_gamma   90.00
#
_symmetry.space_group_name_H-M   'P 1'
#
loop_
_entity.id
_entity.type
_entity.pdbx_description
1 polymer ?
#
loop_
_entity_poly.entity_id
_entity_poly.type
_entity_poly.pdbx_seq_one_letter_code
_entity_poly.pdbx_strand_id
1 'polypeptide(L)'
;MKVIDKIKSLQGGEGENGKVVFSFEFFPPKTEDAVDNLFERMDRMVAHNPSFCDITWGAGGSTADLTLDIANKMQNIICVETIMHLTCTNMPVEKIDHALETIKSNGIQNVLALRGDPPHG
;
A
#
# COMPACT_ATOMS: atom_id res chain seq x y z
N MET A 1 3.63 2.91 -11.29
CA MET A 1 5.08 2.73 -11.53
C MET A 1 5.65 1.78 -10.48
N LYS A 2 6.78 1.10 -10.75
CA LYS A 2 7.50 0.36 -9.70
C LYS A 2 8.25 1.31 -8.77
N VAL A 3 8.10 1.13 -7.47
CA VAL A 3 8.74 1.98 -6.45
C VAL A 3 10.26 1.96 -6.57
N ILE A 4 10.86 0.81 -6.93
CA ILE A 4 12.31 0.70 -7.11
C ILE A 4 12.84 1.62 -8.22
N ASP A 5 12.11 1.76 -9.32
CA ASP A 5 12.52 2.61 -10.44
C ASP A 5 12.39 4.09 -10.04
N LYS A 6 11.32 4.43 -9.31
CA LYS A 6 11.12 5.77 -8.74
C LYS A 6 12.24 6.15 -7.79
N ILE A 7 12.59 5.29 -6.84
CA ILE A 7 13.69 5.53 -5.87
C ILE A 7 15.02 5.72 -6.59
N LYS A 8 15.37 4.85 -7.54
CA LYS A 8 16.60 4.96 -8.33
C LYS A 8 16.67 6.29 -9.08
N SER A 9 15.56 6.73 -9.67
CA SER A 9 15.52 8.02 -10.39
C SER A 9 15.74 9.24 -9.48
N LEU A 10 15.34 9.15 -8.21
CA LEU A 10 15.51 10.23 -7.22
C LEU A 10 16.91 10.25 -6.59
N GLN A 11 17.61 9.10 -6.61
CA GLN A 11 18.92 8.93 -5.99
C GLN A 11 20.09 8.95 -6.99
N GLY A 12 19.83 8.80 -8.30
CA GLY A 12 20.84 8.46 -9.31
C GLY A 12 21.43 9.61 -10.14
N GLY A 13 21.38 10.86 -9.69
CA GLY A 13 22.12 11.95 -10.34
C GLY A 13 23.61 11.90 -9.99
N GLU A 14 24.50 11.62 -10.95
CA GLU A 14 25.96 11.66 -10.72
C GLU A 14 26.37 13.05 -10.21
N GLY A 15 26.88 13.11 -8.97
CA GLY A 15 27.44 14.33 -8.37
C GLY A 15 26.53 15.10 -7.40
N GLU A 16 25.28 14.69 -7.20
CA GLU A 16 24.38 15.29 -6.22
C GLU A 16 24.23 14.37 -4.99
N ASN A 17 24.21 14.96 -3.78
CA ASN A 17 23.72 14.25 -2.60
C ASN A 17 22.27 13.85 -2.87
N GLY A 18 22.03 12.57 -3.21
CA GLY A 18 20.75 12.08 -3.70
C GLY A 18 19.56 12.53 -2.86
N LYS A 19 18.41 12.77 -3.50
CA LYS A 19 17.23 13.28 -2.82
C LYS A 19 16.76 12.29 -1.74
N VAL A 20 16.50 12.80 -0.54
CA VAL A 20 15.89 12.01 0.54
C VAL A 20 14.51 11.53 0.09
N VAL A 21 14.31 10.22 0.17
CA VAL A 21 13.04 9.55 -0.15
C VAL A 21 12.33 9.25 1.16
N PHE A 22 11.05 9.59 1.24
CA PHE A 22 10.18 9.19 2.34
C PHE A 22 8.83 8.70 1.80
N SER A 23 8.13 7.95 2.64
CA SER A 23 6.81 7.38 2.37
C SER A 23 5.96 7.44 3.64
N PHE A 24 4.66 7.18 3.49
CA PHE A 24 3.73 7.02 4.60
C PHE A 24 3.08 5.65 4.56
N GLU A 25 2.87 5.05 5.73
CA GLU A 25 2.12 3.81 5.89
C GLU A 25 0.77 4.11 6.56
N PHE A 26 -0.30 3.54 6.04
CA PHE A 26 -1.67 3.67 6.55
C PHE A 26 -2.27 2.30 6.80
N PHE A 27 -3.16 2.22 7.79
CA PHE A 27 -3.88 0.99 8.10
C PHE A 27 -5.38 1.14 7.84
N PRO A 28 -6.06 0.07 7.36
CA PRO A 28 -7.51 0.03 7.22
C PRO A 28 -8.21 0.28 8.58
N PRO A 29 -9.05 1.32 8.69
CA PRO A 29 -9.81 1.60 9.91
C PRO A 29 -10.90 0.54 10.14
N LYS A 30 -11.43 0.49 11.37
CA LYS A 30 -12.46 -0.49 11.76
C LYS A 30 -13.90 -0.02 11.51
N THR A 31 -14.11 1.27 11.28
CA THR A 31 -15.44 1.87 11.13
C THR A 31 -15.50 2.71 9.87
N GLU A 32 -16.68 2.81 9.26
CA GLU A 32 -16.91 3.58 8.03
C GLU A 32 -16.56 5.06 8.21
N ASP A 33 -17.02 5.69 9.30
CA ASP A 33 -16.65 7.08 9.62
C ASP A 33 -15.13 7.29 9.69
N ALA A 34 -14.38 6.29 10.16
CA ALA A 34 -12.93 6.38 10.24
C ALA A 34 -12.25 6.18 8.89
N VAL A 35 -12.89 5.48 7.94
CA VAL A 35 -12.45 5.35 6.55
C VAL A 35 -12.54 6.70 5.84
N ASP A 36 -13.65 7.43 6.02
CA ASP A 36 -13.78 8.77 5.44
C ASP A 36 -12.73 9.74 5.99
N ASN A 37 -12.54 9.73 7.32
CA ASN A 37 -11.48 10.50 7.96
C ASN A 37 -10.06 10.11 7.48
N LEU A 38 -9.85 8.84 7.14
CA LEU A 38 -8.59 8.38 6.57
C LEU A 38 -8.37 8.97 5.18
N PHE A 39 -9.38 8.97 4.32
CA PHE A 39 -9.26 9.54 2.97
C PHE A 39 -8.95 11.03 3.02
N GLU A 40 -9.63 11.81 3.85
CA GLU A 40 -9.31 13.23 4.03
C GLU A 40 -7.87 13.43 4.56
N ARG A 41 -7.41 12.53 5.44
CA ARG A 41 -6.03 12.59 5.96
C ARG A 41 -5.03 12.27 4.86
N MET A 42 -5.28 11.27 4.02
CA MET A 42 -4.43 10.92 2.90
C MET A 42 -4.27 12.12 1.96
N ASP A 43 -5.37 12.78 1.58
CA ASP A 43 -5.34 13.98 0.72
C ASP A 43 -4.47 15.10 1.30
N ARG A 44 -4.55 15.34 2.61
CA ARG A 44 -3.67 16.33 3.27
C ARG A 44 -2.21 15.89 3.34
N MET A 45 -1.96 14.60 3.58
CA MET A 45 -0.59 14.09 3.74
C MET A 45 0.15 13.99 2.40
N VAL A 46 -0.54 13.68 1.29
CA VAL A 46 0.09 13.62 -0.03
C VAL A 46 0.58 14.97 -0.53
N ALA A 47 0.06 16.08 0.01
CA ALA A 47 0.58 17.43 -0.25
C ALA A 47 2.05 17.60 0.16
N HIS A 48 2.59 16.73 1.02
CA HIS A 48 4.02 16.71 1.35
C HIS A 48 4.89 16.02 0.28
N ASN A 49 4.29 15.48 -0.78
CA ASN A 49 4.96 14.76 -1.88
C ASN A 49 5.75 13.51 -1.42
N PRO A 50 5.11 12.54 -0.73
CA PRO A 50 5.73 11.25 -0.47
C PRO A 50 6.08 10.55 -1.79
N SER A 51 7.16 9.79 -1.81
CA SER A 51 7.56 9.05 -3.00
C SER A 51 6.62 7.89 -3.29
N PHE A 52 6.02 7.30 -2.26
CA PHE A 52 5.02 6.25 -2.35
C PHE A 52 4.28 6.14 -1.01
N CYS A 53 3.17 5.41 -0.98
CA CYS A 53 2.43 5.12 0.24
C CYS A 53 2.13 3.62 0.37
N ASP A 54 2.06 3.15 1.60
CA ASP A 54 1.88 1.74 1.93
C ASP A 54 0.53 1.55 2.63
N ILE A 55 -0.22 0.53 2.24
CA ILE A 55 -1.48 0.16 2.89
C ILE A 55 -1.32 -1.21 3.55
N THR A 56 -1.53 -1.27 4.86
CA THR A 56 -1.35 -2.50 5.63
C THR A 56 -2.47 -3.51 5.37
N TRP A 57 -2.15 -4.78 5.65
CA TRP A 57 -3.04 -5.92 5.45
C TRP A 57 -3.26 -6.64 6.79
N GLY A 58 -4.52 -6.76 7.21
CA GLY A 58 -4.88 -7.41 8.45
C GLY A 58 -4.51 -8.91 8.48
N ALA A 59 -4.11 -9.41 9.65
CA ALA A 59 -3.80 -10.83 9.84
C ALA A 59 -4.95 -11.73 9.35
N GLY A 60 -4.61 -12.83 8.66
CA GLY A 60 -5.60 -13.73 8.03
C GLY A 60 -6.44 -13.09 6.92
N GLY A 61 -6.09 -11.88 6.47
CA GLY A 61 -6.87 -11.10 5.51
C GLY A 61 -8.22 -10.66 6.07
N SER A 62 -8.29 -10.40 7.38
CA SER A 62 -9.47 -9.87 8.06
C SER A 62 -9.96 -8.53 7.49
N THR A 63 -9.07 -7.77 6.87
CA THR A 63 -9.37 -6.47 6.23
C THR A 63 -9.12 -6.48 4.72
N ALA A 64 -9.14 -7.65 4.07
CA ALA A 64 -8.73 -7.80 2.66
C ALA A 64 -9.45 -6.82 1.72
N ASP A 65 -10.79 -6.84 1.72
CA ASP A 65 -11.60 -6.02 0.81
C ASP A 65 -11.35 -4.51 1.03
N LEU A 66 -11.38 -4.07 2.29
CA LEU A 66 -11.10 -2.68 2.64
C LEU A 66 -9.66 -2.25 2.27
N THR A 67 -8.69 -3.15 2.40
CA THR A 67 -7.30 -2.89 1.99
C THR A 67 -7.21 -2.68 0.49
N LEU A 68 -7.91 -3.51 -0.30
CA LEU A 68 -7.97 -3.41 -1.76
C LEU A 68 -8.61 -2.09 -2.19
N ASP A 69 -9.72 -1.69 -1.55
CA ASP A 69 -10.42 -0.43 -1.85
C ASP A 69 -9.56 0.80 -1.53
N ILE A 70 -8.93 0.82 -0.36
CA ILE A 70 -8.04 1.92 0.05
C ILE A 70 -6.83 2.00 -0.89
N ALA A 71 -6.21 0.87 -1.22
CA ALA A 71 -5.07 0.83 -2.12
C ALA A 71 -5.44 1.30 -3.53
N ASN A 72 -6.60 0.89 -4.04
CA ASN A 72 -7.13 1.35 -5.32
C ASN A 72 -7.37 2.86 -5.33
N LYS A 73 -7.97 3.40 -4.26
CA LYS A 73 -8.23 4.83 -4.12
C LYS A 73 -6.92 5.64 -4.05
N MET A 74 -5.93 5.18 -3.28
CA MET A 74 -4.61 5.81 -3.24
C MET A 74 -3.94 5.84 -4.62
N GLN A 75 -4.00 4.72 -5.36
CA GLN A 75 -3.36 4.57 -6.67
C GLN A 75 -4.05 5.39 -7.77
N ASN A 76 -5.39 5.38 -7.83
CA ASN A 76 -6.15 5.83 -8.99
C ASN A 76 -6.93 7.13 -8.78
N ILE A 77 -7.15 7.56 -7.54
CA ILE A 77 -7.85 8.81 -7.22
C ILE A 77 -6.87 9.83 -6.63
N ILE A 78 -6.09 9.43 -5.63
CA ILE A 78 -5.08 10.29 -4.98
C ILE A 78 -3.80 10.37 -5.83
N CYS A 79 -3.62 9.43 -6.77
CA CYS A 79 -2.54 9.41 -7.75
C CYS A 79 -1.13 9.30 -7.14
N VAL A 80 -0.98 8.51 -6.08
CA VAL A 80 0.33 8.20 -5.47
C VAL A 80 0.66 6.73 -5.70
N GLU A 81 1.92 6.44 -6.07
CA GLU A 81 2.44 5.07 -6.13
C GLU A 81 2.14 4.33 -4.82
N THR A 82 1.40 3.23 -4.94
CA THR A 82 0.93 2.48 -3.78
C THR A 82 1.66 1.14 -3.67
N ILE A 83 2.03 0.77 -2.45
CA ILE A 83 2.46 -0.57 -2.04
C ILE A 83 1.34 -1.18 -1.20
N MET A 84 0.87 -2.36 -1.59
CA MET A 84 -0.06 -3.13 -0.76
C MET A 84 0.71 -4.16 0.05
N HIS A 85 0.48 -4.22 1.36
CA HIS A 85 0.97 -5.33 2.17
C HIS A 85 0.18 -6.59 1.84
N LEU A 86 0.82 -7.75 1.93
CA LEU A 86 0.14 -9.03 1.76
C LEU A 86 0.79 -10.07 2.68
N THR A 87 0.03 -10.57 3.65
CA THR A 87 0.46 -11.69 4.51
C THR A 87 0.07 -13.03 3.88
N CYS A 88 0.61 -14.15 4.39
CA CYS A 88 0.31 -15.48 3.84
C CYS A 88 -0.11 -16.53 4.87
N THR A 89 0.16 -16.33 6.16
CA THR A 89 -0.30 -17.26 7.20
C THR A 89 -1.81 -17.22 7.38
N ASN A 90 -2.39 -18.37 7.72
CA ASN A 90 -3.82 -18.52 8.06
C ASN A 90 -4.78 -18.07 6.95
N MET A 91 -4.36 -18.14 5.68
CA MET A 91 -5.20 -17.84 4.53
C MET A 91 -5.12 -18.95 3.48
N PRO A 92 -6.25 -19.23 2.79
CA PRO A 92 -6.24 -20.09 1.62
C PRO A 92 -5.50 -19.41 0.46
N VAL A 93 -4.90 -20.22 -0.44
CA VAL A 93 -4.09 -19.74 -1.57
C VAL A 93 -4.94 -18.87 -2.51
N GLU A 94 -6.20 -19.25 -2.70
CA GLU A 94 -7.17 -18.58 -3.57
C GLU A 94 -7.39 -17.11 -3.16
N LYS A 95 -7.28 -16.81 -1.86
CA LYS A 95 -7.41 -15.44 -1.35
C LYS A 95 -6.19 -14.58 -1.71
N ILE A 96 -5.01 -15.17 -1.73
CA ILE A 96 -3.78 -14.51 -2.18
C ILE A 96 -3.86 -14.24 -3.68
N ASP A 97 -4.26 -15.24 -4.48
CA ASP A 97 -4.42 -15.11 -5.92
C ASP A 97 -5.42 -14.01 -6.27
N HIS A 98 -6.59 -14.00 -5.61
CA HIS A 98 -7.61 -12.98 -5.80
C HIS A 98 -7.08 -11.57 -5.49
N ALA A 99 -6.34 -11.41 -4.38
CA ALA A 99 -5.75 -10.12 -4.03
C ALA A 99 -4.74 -9.65 -5.08
N LEU A 100 -3.86 -10.53 -5.54
CA LEU A 100 -2.84 -10.24 -6.55
C LEU A 100 -3.43 -9.89 -7.92
N GLU A 101 -4.47 -10.60 -8.35
CA GLU A 101 -5.19 -10.30 -9.59
C GLU A 101 -5.89 -8.94 -9.51
N THR A 102 -6.53 -8.64 -8.37
CA THR A 102 -7.26 -7.39 -8.15
C THR A 102 -6.34 -6.18 -8.15
N ILE A 103 -5.22 -6.23 -7.42
CA ILE A 103 -4.29 -5.09 -7.42
C ILE A 103 -3.65 -4.89 -8.80
N LYS A 104 -3.40 -5.97 -9.54
CA LYS A 104 -2.82 -5.92 -10.88
C LYS A 104 -3.80 -5.29 -11.87
N SER A 105 -5.09 -5.64 -11.81
CA SER A 105 -6.12 -5.03 -12.66
C SER A 105 -6.34 -3.55 -12.32
N ASN A 106 -6.14 -3.16 -11.07
CA ASN A 106 -6.15 -1.77 -10.59
C ASN A 106 -4.85 -1.00 -10.90
N GLY A 107 -3.87 -1.60 -11.57
CA GLY A 107 -2.63 -0.95 -11.98
C GLY A 107 -1.57 -0.81 -10.89
N ILE A 108 -1.80 -1.38 -9.71
CA ILE A 108 -0.83 -1.44 -8.62
C ILE A 108 0.24 -2.47 -8.98
N GLN A 109 1.51 -2.08 -8.86
CA GLN A 109 2.67 -2.90 -9.28
C GLN A 109 3.59 -3.27 -8.12
N ASN A 110 3.24 -2.89 -6.89
CA ASN A 110 4.11 -3.01 -5.73
C ASN A 110 3.37 -3.76 -4.61
N VAL A 111 4.00 -4.84 -4.15
CA VAL A 111 3.51 -5.66 -3.04
C VAL A 111 4.63 -5.81 -2.03
N LEU A 112 4.29 -5.60 -0.76
CA LEU A 112 5.16 -5.99 0.35
C LEU A 112 4.72 -7.36 0.85
N ALA A 113 5.47 -8.39 0.44
CA ALA A 113 5.22 -9.77 0.86
C ALA A 113 5.69 -9.98 2.31
N LEU A 114 4.77 -10.37 3.17
CA LEU A 114 4.99 -10.57 4.60
C LEU A 114 4.54 -11.97 5.02
N ARG A 115 5.14 -12.51 6.08
CA ARG A 115 4.70 -13.80 6.65
C ARG A 115 3.29 -13.67 7.26
N GLY A 116 3.08 -12.66 8.10
CA GLY A 116 1.95 -12.58 9.01
C GLY A 116 2.25 -13.22 10.37
N ASP A 117 1.30 -13.05 11.30
CA ASP A 117 1.42 -13.59 12.65
C ASP A 117 1.07 -15.09 12.70
N PRO A 118 1.61 -15.83 13.68
CA PRO A 118 1.14 -17.18 14.00
C PRO A 118 -0.36 -17.19 14.35
N PRO A 119 -1.08 -18.31 14.14
CA PRO A 119 -2.44 -18.46 14.65
C PRO A 119 -2.46 -18.25 16.17
N HIS A 120 -3.48 -17.53 16.68
CA HIS A 120 -3.68 -17.37 18.11
C HIS A 120 -4.09 -18.72 18.69
N GLY A 121 -3.29 -19.26 19.61
CA GLY A 121 -3.56 -20.48 20.37
C GLY A 121 -4.28 -20.21 21.68
#